data_AF-A0AA51CED5-F1
#
_entry.id   AF-A0AA51CED5-F1
#
_cell.length_a   1.000
_cell.length_b   1.000
_cell.length_c   1.000
_cell.angle_alpha   90.00
_cell.angle_beta   90.00
_cell.angle_gamma   90.00
#
_symmetry.space_group_name_H-M   'P 1'
#
loop_
_entity.id
_entity.type
_entity.pdbx_description
1 polymer ?
#
loop_
_entity_poly.entity_id
_entity_poly.type
_entity_poly.pdbx_seq_one_letter_code
_entity_poly.pdbx_strand_id
1 'polypeptide(L)' 'MSNWTATHPYKDKDVHESCDYCGCVFRMESQLQDGHNESEEYYCPECGKEFKIRACITPRVTLISKRTDGKTDRYSNN' A
#
# COMPACT_ATOMS: atom_id res chain seq x y z
N MET A 1 35.47 -8.46 14.61
CA MET A 1 34.26 -8.73 13.80
C MET A 1 33.17 -7.82 14.32
N SER A 2 32.98 -6.67 13.68
CA SER A 2 32.00 -5.68 14.13
C SER A 2 30.61 -6.23 13.80
N ASN A 3 29.86 -6.63 14.83
CA ASN A 3 28.48 -7.07 14.69
C ASN A 3 27.63 -5.88 14.27
N TRP A 4 27.39 -5.75 12.96
CA TRP A 4 26.40 -4.87 12.37
C TRP A 4 25.01 -5.51 12.51
N THR A 5 24.64 -5.97 13.70
CA THR A 5 23.24 -6.30 13.97
C THR A 5 22.44 -5.02 13.78
N ALA A 6 21.72 -4.92 12.67
CA ALA A 6 20.98 -3.74 12.27
C ALA A 6 20.04 -3.30 13.41
N THR A 7 20.46 -2.28 14.16
CA THR A 7 19.72 -1.72 15.31
C THR A 7 18.51 -0.88 14.87
N HIS A 8 18.21 -0.85 13.57
CA HIS A 8 17.03 -0.18 13.03
C HIS A 8 15.94 -1.23 12.84
N PRO A 9 15.02 -1.41 13.80
CA PRO A 9 13.90 -2.31 13.60
C PRO A 9 13.08 -1.81 12.41
N TYR A 10 12.91 -2.66 11.41
CA TYR A 10 11.91 -2.46 10.37
C TYR A 10 10.55 -2.28 11.05
N LYS A 11 9.89 -1.14 10.83
CA LYS A 11 8.57 -0.86 11.39
C LYS A 11 7.54 -1.44 10.44
N ASP A 12 6.81 -2.45 10.89
CA ASP A 12 5.65 -2.95 10.16
C ASP A 12 4.52 -1.93 10.27
N LYS A 13 4.05 -1.43 9.12
CA LYS A 13 2.96 -0.48 9.01
C LYS A 13 1.77 -1.20 8.41
N ASP A 14 0.79 -1.47 9.27
CA ASP A 14 -0.54 -1.96 8.88
C ASP A 14 -1.54 -0.80 8.86
N VAL A 15 -2.09 -0.49 7.70
CA VAL A 15 -3.07 0.59 7.52
C VAL A 15 -4.24 0.12 6.67
N HIS A 16 -5.44 0.58 7.03
CA HIS A 16 -6.65 0.34 6.27
C HIS A 16 -6.97 1.58 5.46
N GLU A 17 -6.99 1.44 4.14
CA GLU A 17 -7.23 2.55 3.21
C GLU A 17 -8.49 2.28 2.38
N SER A 18 -9.27 3.32 2.16
CA SER A 18 -10.42 3.27 1.26
C SER A 18 -10.07 3.88 -0.09
N CYS A 19 -10.41 3.19 -1.17
CA CYS A 19 -10.25 3.74 -2.51
C CYS A 19 -11.25 4.87 -2.75
N ASP A 20 -10.78 6.07 -3.02
CA ASP A 20 -11.65 7.22 -3.34
C ASP A 20 -12.48 7.01 -4.61
N TYR A 21 -11.99 6.20 -5.55
CA TYR A 21 -12.69 5.95 -6.82
C TYR A 21 -13.85 4.97 -6.68
N CYS A 22 -13.60 3.82 -6.05
CA CYS A 22 -14.57 2.72 -6.00
C CYS A 22 -15.15 2.45 -4.61
N GLY A 23 -14.65 3.14 -3.59
CA GLY A 23 -15.06 2.95 -2.19
C GLY A 23 -14.67 1.61 -1.57
N CYS A 24 -13.89 0.77 -2.26
CA CYS A 24 -13.41 -0.49 -1.68
C CYS A 24 -12.49 -0.21 -0.50
N VAL A 25 -12.51 -1.08 0.50
CA VAL A 25 -11.63 -0.98 1.68
C VAL A 25 -10.60 -2.10 1.60
N PHE A 26 -9.33 -1.76 1.77
CA PHE A 26 -8.24 -2.71 1.72
C PHE A 26 -7.25 -2.47 2.86
N ARG A 27 -6.64 -3.57 3.30
CA ARG A 27 -5.51 -3.58 4.24
C ARG A 27 -4.22 -3.41 3.46
N MET A 28 -3.34 -2.56 3.93
CA MET A 28 -2.01 -2.33 3.38
C MET A 28 -0.98 -2.62 4.46
N GLU A 29 -0.17 -3.65 4.24
CA GLU A 29 0.95 -4.00 5.09
C GLU A 29 2.24 -3.61 4.36
N SER A 30 2.99 -2.66 4.92
CA SER A 30 4.27 -2.22 4.37
C SER A 30 5.34 -2.13 5.44
N GLN A 31 6.57 -2.41 5.06
CA GLN A 31 7.69 -2.28 5.99
C GLN A 31 8.37 -0.93 5.76
N LEU A 32 8.49 -0.14 6.82
CA LEU A 32 9.14 1.17 6.83
C LEU A 32 10.47 1.10 7.58
N GLN A 33 11.52 1.65 6.99
CA GLN A 33 12.81 1.84 7.62
C GLN A 33 13.10 3.34 7.73
N ASP A 34 13.51 3.79 8.91
CA ASP A 34 13.95 5.17 9.10
C ASP A 34 15.13 5.48 8.15
N GLY A 35 14.96 6.54 7.34
CA GLY A 35 15.93 6.94 6.32
C GLY A 35 15.68 6.40 4.91
N HIS A 36 14.81 5.40 4.75
CA HIS A 36 14.38 4.91 3.45
C HIS A 36 13.14 5.68 2.98
N ASN A 37 13.35 6.69 2.15
CA ASN A 37 12.31 7.60 1.66
C ASN A 37 11.93 7.31 0.19
N GLU A 38 11.97 6.06 -0.23
CA GLU A 38 11.53 5.66 -1.57
C GLU A 38 10.00 5.56 -1.63
N SER A 39 9.46 6.01 -2.76
CA SER A 39 8.03 5.91 -3.05
C SER A 39 7.77 4.63 -3.80
N GLU A 40 6.94 3.77 -3.22
CA GLU A 40 6.44 2.56 -3.84
C GLU A 40 5.03 2.79 -4.38
N GLU A 41 4.76 2.21 -5.53
CA GLU A 41 3.46 2.28 -6.20
C GLU A 41 2.65 1.04 -5.87
N TYR A 42 1.35 1.23 -5.63
CA TYR A 42 0.41 0.13 -5.48
C TYR A 42 -0.88 0.43 -6.22
N TYR A 43 -1.59 -0.65 -6.57
CA TYR A 43 -2.81 -0.59 -7.36
C TYR A 43 -3.97 -1.11 -6.53
N CYS A 44 -5.09 -0.39 -6.57
CA CYS A 44 -6.32 -0.88 -5.97
C CYS A 44 -6.71 -2.22 -6.64
N PRO A 45 -6.98 -3.29 -5.87
CA PRO A 45 -7.27 -4.60 -6.42
C PRO A 45 -8.59 -4.67 -7.20
N GLU A 46 -9.52 -3.73 -6.98
CA GLU A 46 -10.82 -3.72 -7.64
C GLU A 46 -10.85 -2.80 -8.88
N CYS A 47 -10.39 -1.55 -8.75
CA CYS A 47 -10.47 -0.57 -9.84
C CYS A 47 -9.15 -0.42 -10.60
N GLY A 48 -8.01 -0.86 -10.06
CA GLY A 48 -6.69 -0.69 -10.68
C GLY A 48 -6.12 0.72 -10.57
N LYS A 49 -6.71 1.61 -9.75
CA LYS A 49 -6.18 2.95 -9.53
C LYS A 49 -4.79 2.88 -8.88
N GLU A 50 -3.84 3.64 -9.41
CA GLU A 50 -2.50 3.80 -8.85
C GLU A 50 -2.54 4.71 -7.60
N PHE A 51 -1.74 4.34 -6.63
CA PHE A 51 -1.48 5.10 -5.41
C PHE A 51 0.01 5.00 -5.07
N LYS A 52 0.57 6.08 -4.52
CA LYS A 52 1.97 6.11 -4.10
C LYS A 52 2.05 6.13 -2.57
N ILE A 53 2.80 5.21 -1.98
CA ILE A 53 3.13 5.21 -0.55
C ILE A 53 4.64 5.31 -0.36
N ARG A 54 5.08 5.64 0.85
CA ARG A 54 6.47 5.46 1.25
C ARG A 54 6.60 4.09 1.88
N ALA A 55 7.46 3.26 1.33
CA ALA A 55 7.78 1.93 1.85
C ALA A 55 9.15 1.50 1.37
N CYS A 56 9.75 0.53 2.06
CA CYS A 56 11.02 -0.06 1.62
C CYS A 56 10.86 -1.22 0.67
N ILE A 57 9.67 -1.82 0.69
CA ILE A 57 9.30 -2.95 -0.14
C ILE A 57 7.91 -2.67 -0.70
N THR A 58 7.59 -3.33 -1.80
CA THR A 58 6.25 -3.31 -2.37
C THR A 58 5.23 -3.71 -1.29
N PRO A 59 4.24 -2.85 -0.98
CA PRO A 59 3.26 -3.12 0.05
C PRO A 59 2.40 -4.33 -0.33
N ARG A 60 2.04 -5.12 0.68
CA ARG A 60 1.04 -6.17 0.51
C ARG A 60 -0.34 -5.56 0.68
N VAL A 61 -1.15 -5.62 -0.38
CA VAL A 61 -2.53 -5.12 -0.38
C VAL A 61 -3.49 -6.30 -0.32
N THR A 62 -4.35 -6.32 0.70
CA THR A 62 -5.40 -7.34 0.86
C THR A 62 -6.77 -6.67 0.84
N LEU A 63 -7.63 -7.08 -0.10
CA LEU A 63 -8.99 -6.57 -0.19
C LEU A 63 -9.82 -7.03 1.02
N ILE A 64 -10.35 -6.08 1.79
CA ILE A 64 -11.24 -6.36 2.93
C ILE A 64 -12.70 -6.30 2.48
N SER A 65 -13.06 -5.20 1.80
CA SER A 65 -14.40 -4.98 1.26
C SER A 65 -14.30 -4.63 -0.20
N LYS A 66 -15.17 -5.22 -1.01
CA LYS A 66 -15.32 -4.93 -2.44
C LYS A 66 -15.79 -3.49 -2.67
N ARG A 67 -15.88 -3.10 -3.95
CA ARG A 67 -16.44 -1.81 -4.39
C ARG A 67 -17.80 -1.51 -3.76
N THR A 68 -18.01 -0.26 -3.37
CA THR A 68 -19.28 0.24 -2.80
C THR A 68 -19.97 1.27 -3.69
N ASP A 69 -19.31 1.76 -4.73
CA ASP A 69 -19.78 2.81 -5.64
C ASP A 69 -20.81 2.32 -6.67
N GLY A 70 -21.07 1.01 -6.74
CA GLY A 70 -22.02 0.41 -7.69
C GLY A 70 -21.54 0.39 -9.14
N LYS A 71 -20.31 0.82 -9.41
CA LYS A 71 -19.70 0.80 -10.75
C LYS A 71 -18.80 -0.42 -10.91
N THR A 72 -18.55 -0.80 -12.16
CA THR A 72 -17.71 -1.96 -12.51
C THR A 72 -16.56 -1.58 -13.45
N ASP A 73 -16.36 -0.29 -13.69
CA ASP A 73 -15.32 0.18 -14.59
C ASP A 73 -13.95 0.20 -13.90
N ARG A 74 -12.88 0.09 -14.71
CA ARG A 74 -11.51 0.23 -14.25
C ARG A 74 -11.08 1.70 -14.33
N TYR A 75 -10.30 2.11 -13.34
CA TYR A 75 -9.68 3.44 -13.35
C TYR A 75 -8.79 3.58 -14.59
N SER A 76 -9.10 4.56 -15.43
CA SER A 76 -8.33 4.87 -16.63
C SER A 76 -7.58 6.17 -16.43
N ASN A 77 -6.25 6.12 -16.38
CA ASN A 77 -5.39 7.30 -16.32
C ASN A 77 -5.22 7.80 -17.77
N ASN A 78 -6.15 8.62 -18.24
CA ASN A 78 -6.12 9.23 -19.58
C ASN A 78 -5.27 10.50 -19.60
#